data_AF-A0A4R6BAM2-F1
#
_entry.id   AF-A0A4R6BAM2-F1
#
_cell.length_a   1.000
_cell.length_b   1.000
_cell.length_c   1.000
_cell.angle_alpha   90.00
_cell.angle_beta   90.00
_cell.angle_gamma   90.00
#
_symmetry.space_group_name_H-M   'P 1'
#
loop_
_entity.id
_entity.type
_entity.pdbx_description
1 polymer ?
#
loop_
_entity_poly.entity_id
_entity_poly.type
_entity_poly.pdbx_seq_one_letter_code
_entity_poly.pdbx_strand_id
1 'polypeptide(L)'
;MSSTTKNEIDRKFKGKIFKNENIKDLITFFRKTYEESDDPDMNMILSIKYKDGLSVSGIDDEILKDTEMIESLSFWLRDYRESKKISVIIFEDGGHYSVAGSDENWVRAKINVLDEYFSKLLNQNKFLSNSWFQFSINFIFTLILSLSIYRFIHRNLLSEELQNDDLFGLVLNLLFTFLSYVFLFLLTKSLYNLYPTIEFDTVRDYLNKSKKRKSYIVKTLGFLITVILIPIFLDLIIK
;
A
#
# COMPACT_ATOMS: atom_id res chain seq x y z
N MET A 1 -9.52 20.31 -32.75
CA MET A 1 -8.55 19.20 -32.86
C MET A 1 -8.90 18.16 -31.80
N SER A 2 -8.89 16.87 -32.14
CA SER A 2 -9.12 15.78 -31.18
C SER A 2 -7.81 15.49 -30.43
N SER A 3 -7.82 15.61 -29.10
CA SER A 3 -6.67 15.30 -28.25
C SER A 3 -6.71 13.83 -27.80
N THR A 4 -5.62 13.09 -27.97
CA THR A 4 -5.50 11.75 -27.40
C THR A 4 -5.09 11.86 -25.94
N THR A 5 -5.87 11.29 -25.02
CA THR A 5 -5.55 11.22 -23.58
C THR A 5 -5.50 9.76 -23.16
N LYS A 6 -4.45 9.37 -22.44
CA LYS A 6 -4.40 8.07 -21.78
C LYS A 6 -4.08 8.26 -20.30
N ASN A 7 -4.92 7.63 -19.47
CA ASN A 7 -4.88 7.69 -18.02
C ASN A 7 -4.55 6.30 -17.47
N GLU A 8 -3.65 6.24 -16.50
CA GLU A 8 -3.29 5.01 -15.80
C GLU A 8 -3.40 5.26 -14.29
N ILE A 9 -4.20 4.43 -13.62
CA ILE A 9 -4.62 4.64 -12.22
C ILE A 9 -4.20 3.45 -11.34
N ASP A 10 -3.67 3.77 -10.15
CA ASP A 10 -3.49 3.01 -8.90
C ASP A 10 -2.75 1.67 -8.91
N ARG A 11 -2.97 0.77 -9.88
CA ARG A 11 -2.41 -0.59 -9.83
C ARG A 11 -0.88 -0.61 -9.94
N LYS A 12 -0.28 0.34 -10.66
CA LYS A 12 1.17 0.39 -10.91
C LYS A 12 1.97 0.92 -9.74
N PHE A 13 1.31 1.70 -8.87
CA PHE A 13 1.94 2.38 -7.75
C PHE A 13 1.86 1.59 -6.44
N LYS A 14 0.87 0.69 -6.31
CA LYS A 14 0.68 -0.11 -5.11
C LYS A 14 1.86 -1.04 -4.79
N GLY A 15 2.30 -1.00 -3.54
CA GLY A 15 3.45 -1.69 -2.98
C GLY A 15 4.79 -1.18 -3.49
N LYS A 16 4.91 0.02 -4.07
CA LYS A 16 6.19 0.55 -4.59
C LYS A 16 6.96 1.34 -3.54
N ILE A 17 8.29 1.20 -3.59
CA ILE A 17 9.24 2.02 -2.81
C ILE A 17 9.88 3.04 -3.75
N PHE A 18 9.70 4.32 -3.44
CA PHE A 18 10.32 5.46 -4.13
C PHE A 18 11.52 5.93 -3.32
N LYS A 19 12.74 5.64 -3.80
CA LYS A 19 13.97 6.19 -3.23
C LYS A 19 14.24 7.60 -3.76
N ASN A 20 15.11 8.36 -3.09
CA ASN A 20 15.59 9.65 -3.60
C ASN A 20 16.07 9.59 -5.05
N GLU A 21 16.88 8.59 -5.39
CA GLU A 21 17.37 8.37 -6.76
C GLU A 21 16.23 8.24 -7.75
N ASN A 22 15.16 7.52 -7.40
CA ASN A 22 14.00 7.37 -8.27
C ASN A 22 13.31 8.72 -8.46
N ILE A 23 13.13 9.51 -7.41
CA ILE A 23 12.49 10.83 -7.53
C ILE A 23 13.34 11.74 -8.42
N LYS A 24 14.67 11.74 -8.27
CA LYS A 24 15.60 12.48 -9.13
C LYS A 24 15.55 12.04 -10.59
N ASP A 25 15.44 10.74 -10.86
CA ASP A 25 15.25 10.21 -12.20
C ASP A 25 13.95 10.73 -12.84
N LEU A 26 12.87 10.82 -12.07
CA LEU A 26 11.59 11.36 -12.54
C LEU A 26 11.68 12.87 -12.80
N ILE A 27 12.32 13.63 -11.92
CA ILE A 27 12.63 15.07 -12.13
C ILE A 27 13.41 15.24 -13.44
N THR A 28 14.45 14.43 -13.64
CA THR A 28 15.29 14.46 -14.84
C THR A 28 14.49 14.16 -16.10
N PHE A 29 13.56 13.21 -16.07
CA PHE A 29 12.66 12.92 -17.19
C PHE A 29 11.78 14.13 -17.56
N PHE A 30 11.18 14.78 -16.57
CA PHE A 30 10.37 15.97 -16.77
C PHE A 30 11.20 17.13 -17.31
N ARG A 31 12.39 17.37 -16.73
CA ARG A 31 13.30 18.43 -17.17
C ARG A 31 13.77 18.23 -18.61
N LYS A 32 14.19 17.01 -18.98
CA LYS A 32 14.55 16.69 -20.37
C LYS A 32 13.38 16.89 -21.32
N THR A 33 12.17 16.48 -20.92
CA THR A 33 10.98 16.68 -21.76
C THR A 33 10.61 18.15 -21.90
N TYR A 34 10.90 18.96 -20.87
CA TYR A 34 10.76 20.42 -20.92
C TYR A 34 11.77 21.05 -21.88
N GLU A 35 13.06 20.70 -21.74
CA GLU A 35 14.16 21.16 -22.60
C GLU A 35 13.98 20.74 -24.07
N GLU A 36 13.43 19.55 -24.34
CA GLU A 36 13.15 19.04 -25.69
C GLU A 36 12.06 19.83 -26.43
N SER A 37 11.19 20.54 -25.71
CA SER A 37 10.03 21.19 -26.33
C SER A 37 10.36 22.48 -27.05
N ASP A 38 11.47 23.15 -26.69
CA ASP A 38 11.91 24.48 -27.18
C ASP A 38 10.76 25.53 -27.24
N ASP A 39 9.71 25.34 -26.44
CA ASP A 39 8.49 26.16 -26.48
C ASP A 39 8.48 27.12 -25.29
N PRO A 40 8.48 28.45 -25.52
CA PRO A 40 8.43 29.44 -24.46
C PRO A 40 7.13 29.42 -23.63
N ASP A 41 6.05 28.83 -24.15
CA ASP A 41 4.76 28.70 -23.44
C ASP A 41 4.64 27.37 -22.70
N MET A 42 5.69 26.54 -22.70
CA MET A 42 5.73 25.35 -21.87
C MET A 42 5.92 25.75 -20.40
N ASN A 43 5.13 25.15 -19.52
CA ASN A 43 5.26 25.33 -18.09
C ASN A 43 5.52 23.97 -17.43
N MET A 44 6.52 23.93 -16.54
CA MET A 44 6.83 22.79 -15.70
C MET A 44 6.70 23.19 -14.23
N ILE A 45 5.98 22.37 -13.46
CA ILE A 45 5.84 22.53 -12.02
C ILE A 45 6.07 21.18 -11.35
N LEU A 46 7.04 21.14 -10.47
CA LEU A 46 7.31 20.04 -9.56
C LEU A 46 6.89 20.49 -8.17
N SER A 47 6.17 19.67 -7.42
CA SER A 47 5.70 20.00 -6.08
C SER A 47 5.82 18.81 -5.15
N ILE A 48 6.38 19.06 -3.98
CA ILE A 48 6.56 18.09 -2.91
C ILE A 48 5.79 18.58 -1.70
N LYS A 49 4.97 17.71 -1.13
CA LYS A 49 4.34 17.94 0.17
C LYS A 49 5.00 17.03 1.19
N TYR A 50 5.43 17.60 2.30
CA TYR A 50 6.07 16.90 3.41
C TYR A 50 5.08 16.65 4.54
N LYS A 51 5.37 15.63 5.36
CA LYS A 51 4.49 15.22 6.48
C LYS A 51 4.34 16.25 7.59
N ASP A 52 5.23 17.22 7.67
CA ASP A 52 5.14 18.36 8.59
C ASP A 52 4.18 19.46 8.10
N GLY A 53 3.60 19.29 6.90
CA GLY A 53 2.68 20.23 6.28
C GLY A 53 3.36 21.24 5.36
N LEU A 54 4.69 21.24 5.27
CA LEU A 54 5.41 22.09 4.34
C LEU A 54 5.16 21.61 2.89
N SER A 55 4.98 22.56 1.98
CA SER A 55 4.99 22.29 0.56
C SER A 55 6.04 23.15 -0.14
N VAL A 56 6.81 22.53 -1.03
CA VAL A 56 7.85 23.19 -1.82
C VAL A 56 7.57 22.90 -3.29
N SER A 57 7.68 23.93 -4.12
CA SER A 57 7.51 23.81 -5.57
C SER A 57 8.72 24.40 -6.30
N GLY A 58 9.06 23.83 -7.45
CA GLY A 58 10.16 24.29 -8.29
C GLY A 58 10.25 23.50 -9.60
N ILE A 59 11.42 23.55 -10.23
CA ILE A 59 11.67 22.92 -11.54
C ILE A 59 12.88 21.96 -11.52
N ASP A 60 13.66 21.95 -10.46
CA ASP A 60 14.88 21.17 -10.32
C ASP A 60 14.89 20.32 -9.03
N ASP A 61 15.88 19.45 -8.89
CA ASP A 61 16.02 18.55 -7.74
C ASP A 61 16.44 19.27 -6.44
N GLU A 62 16.78 20.56 -6.50
CA GLU A 62 17.06 21.40 -5.34
C GLU A 62 15.87 21.49 -4.36
N ILE A 63 14.64 21.23 -4.83
CA ILE A 63 13.45 21.20 -3.97
C ILE A 63 13.41 19.95 -3.08
N LEU A 64 14.24 18.93 -3.34
CA LEU A 64 14.32 17.72 -2.53
C LEU A 64 15.14 17.95 -1.27
N LYS A 65 14.45 18.01 -0.14
CA LYS A 65 15.09 17.95 1.17
C LYS A 65 15.31 16.50 1.60
N ASP A 66 16.58 16.09 1.65
CA ASP A 66 17.01 14.74 2.08
C ASP A 66 16.68 14.40 3.55
N THR A 67 16.21 15.37 4.34
CA THR A 67 15.92 15.22 5.77
C THR A 67 14.42 15.08 6.10
N GLU A 68 13.53 15.40 5.16
CA GLU A 68 12.08 15.48 5.44
C GLU A 68 11.31 14.31 4.81
N MET A 69 10.29 13.83 5.51
CA MET A 69 9.45 12.74 5.02
C MET A 69 8.42 13.27 4.03
N ILE A 70 8.39 12.69 2.84
CA ILE A 70 7.44 13.05 1.79
C ILE A 70 6.07 12.42 2.06
N GLU A 71 5.02 13.21 1.86
CA GLU A 71 3.61 12.80 1.87
C GLU A 71 3.10 12.57 0.44
N SER A 72 3.41 13.50 -0.48
CA SER A 72 3.01 13.39 -1.88
C SER A 72 3.96 14.10 -2.84
N LEU A 73 4.00 13.62 -4.08
CA LEU A 73 4.71 14.23 -5.20
C LEU A 73 3.73 14.57 -6.32
N SER A 74 3.94 15.74 -6.94
CA SER A 74 3.22 16.13 -8.14
C SER A 74 4.18 16.69 -9.17
N PHE A 75 4.09 16.18 -10.39
CA PHE A 75 4.84 16.63 -11.55
C PHE A 75 3.83 17.04 -12.61
N TRP A 76 3.94 18.27 -13.08
CA TRP A 76 3.10 18.83 -14.13
C TRP A 76 3.97 19.45 -15.19
N LEU A 77 3.68 19.11 -16.43
CA LEU A 77 4.27 19.71 -17.61
C LEU A 77 3.14 19.96 -18.60
N ARG A 78 2.99 21.21 -19.04
CA ARG A 78 1.89 21.63 -19.90
C ARG A 78 2.37 22.64 -20.93
N ASP A 79 2.02 22.38 -22.16
CA ASP A 79 2.12 23.28 -23.30
C ASP A 79 0.69 23.75 -23.64
N TYR A 80 0.47 25.05 -23.57
CA TYR A 80 -0.84 25.65 -23.80
C TYR A 80 -1.19 25.79 -25.29
N ARG A 81 -0.21 25.78 -26.18
CA ARG A 81 -0.40 25.93 -27.64
C ARG A 81 -0.74 24.60 -28.28
N GLU A 82 0.09 23.59 -28.06
CA GLU A 82 -0.07 22.26 -28.68
C GLU A 82 -0.98 21.34 -27.87
N SER A 83 -1.55 21.84 -26.76
CA SER A 83 -2.37 21.07 -25.84
C SER A 83 -1.67 19.80 -25.32
N LYS A 84 -0.33 19.82 -25.25
CA LYS A 84 0.46 18.72 -24.67
C LYS A 84 0.46 18.86 -23.16
N LYS A 85 0.30 17.73 -22.48
CA LYS A 85 0.28 17.67 -21.01
C LYS A 85 0.84 16.34 -20.54
N ILE A 86 1.71 16.41 -19.54
CA ILE A 86 2.11 15.27 -18.71
C ILE A 86 1.79 15.65 -17.26
N SER A 87 1.09 14.76 -16.56
CA SER A 87 0.80 14.91 -15.13
C SER A 87 1.09 13.59 -14.43
N VAL A 88 1.88 13.62 -13.37
CA VAL A 88 2.13 12.49 -12.48
C VAL A 88 1.83 12.95 -11.06
N ILE A 89 0.93 12.27 -10.37
CA ILE A 89 0.57 12.57 -8.98
C ILE A 89 0.68 11.27 -8.18
N ILE A 90 1.46 11.32 -7.10
CA ILE A 90 1.78 10.16 -6.26
C ILE A 90 1.54 10.55 -4.81
N PHE A 91 0.76 9.75 -4.09
CA PHE A 91 0.39 9.92 -2.68
C PHE A 91 0.58 8.60 -1.91
N GLU A 92 0.66 8.62 -0.58
CA GLU A 92 0.93 7.39 0.19
C GLU A 92 -0.08 6.26 -0.08
N ASP A 93 -1.32 6.60 -0.41
CA ASP A 93 -2.43 5.68 -0.64
C ASP A 93 -2.70 5.32 -2.11
N GLY A 94 -1.90 5.83 -3.07
CA GLY A 94 -2.10 5.58 -4.49
C GLY A 94 -1.44 6.59 -5.42
N GLY A 95 -1.83 6.57 -6.68
CA GLY A 95 -1.21 7.45 -7.66
C GLY A 95 -1.81 7.30 -9.04
N HIS A 96 -1.67 8.35 -9.83
CA HIS A 96 -2.10 8.35 -11.21
C HIS A 96 -1.13 9.16 -12.06
N TYR A 97 -1.05 8.79 -13.33
CA TYR A 97 -0.43 9.64 -14.32
C TYR A 97 -1.27 9.71 -15.59
N SER A 98 -1.14 10.82 -16.29
CA SER A 98 -1.84 11.11 -17.53
C SER A 98 -0.89 11.78 -18.52
N VAL A 99 -0.95 11.36 -19.77
CA VAL A 99 -0.31 12.05 -20.89
C VAL A 99 -1.37 12.39 -21.92
N ALA A 100 -1.38 13.63 -22.38
CA ALA A 100 -2.29 14.12 -23.42
C ALA A 100 -1.53 14.97 -24.44
N GLY A 101 -1.95 14.94 -25.69
CA GLY A 101 -1.36 15.72 -26.78
C GLY A 101 -2.08 15.52 -28.10
N SER A 102 -1.74 16.35 -29.08
CA SER A 102 -2.20 16.26 -30.47
C SER A 102 -1.51 15.12 -31.25
N ASP A 103 -0.24 14.83 -30.94
CA ASP A 103 0.54 13.75 -31.56
C ASP A 103 0.44 12.44 -30.75
N GLU A 104 -0.22 11.43 -31.34
CA GLU A 104 -0.38 10.10 -30.72
C GLU A 104 0.95 9.38 -30.48
N ASN A 105 1.93 9.53 -31.38
CA ASN A 105 3.23 8.86 -31.25
C ASN A 105 4.01 9.45 -30.07
N TRP A 106 3.98 10.77 -29.91
CA TRP A 106 4.56 11.46 -28.76
C TRP A 106 3.90 11.01 -27.46
N VAL A 107 2.56 10.96 -27.40
CA VAL A 107 1.80 10.49 -26.23
C VAL A 107 2.21 9.06 -25.88
N ARG A 108 2.23 8.16 -26.86
CA ARG A 108 2.60 6.74 -26.66
C ARG A 108 4.04 6.60 -26.18
N ALA A 109 4.97 7.36 -26.75
CA ALA A 109 6.38 7.34 -26.36
C ALA A 109 6.57 7.76 -24.89
N LYS A 110 5.98 8.89 -24.47
CA LYS A 110 6.10 9.38 -23.08
C LYS A 110 5.43 8.45 -22.07
N ILE A 111 4.31 7.82 -22.44
CA ILE A 111 3.67 6.78 -21.61
C ILE A 111 4.55 5.55 -21.45
N ASN A 112 5.16 5.06 -22.53
CA ASN A 112 6.04 3.89 -22.47
C ASN A 112 7.24 4.15 -21.55
N VAL A 113 7.82 5.36 -21.59
CA VAL A 113 8.93 5.75 -20.70
C VAL A 113 8.48 5.77 -19.24
N LEU A 114 7.32 6.35 -18.94
CA LEU A 114 6.75 6.35 -17.59
C LEU A 114 6.44 4.92 -17.10
N ASP A 115 5.89 4.07 -17.97
CA ASP A 115 5.60 2.68 -17.66
C ASP A 115 6.87 1.86 -17.37
N GLU A 116 7.89 2.04 -18.20
CA GLU A 116 9.19 1.42 -17.98
C GLU A 116 9.79 1.88 -16.65
N TYR A 117 9.74 3.18 -16.38
CA TYR A 117 10.21 3.77 -15.12
C TYR A 117 9.49 3.16 -13.90
N PHE A 118 8.15 3.16 -13.87
CA PHE A 118 7.39 2.63 -12.73
C PHE A 118 7.51 1.10 -12.58
N SER A 119 7.75 0.38 -13.67
CA SER A 119 7.96 -1.07 -13.64
C SER A 119 9.25 -1.47 -12.90
N LYS A 120 10.29 -0.63 -13.00
CA LYS A 120 11.62 -0.85 -12.39
C LYS A 120 11.67 -0.51 -10.90
N LEU A 121 10.67 0.21 -10.38
CA LEU A 121 10.60 0.53 -8.96
C LEU A 121 10.52 -0.73 -8.10
N LEU A 122 11.26 -0.73 -6.99
CA LEU A 122 11.28 -1.82 -6.04
C LEU A 122 9.88 -2.06 -5.47
N ASN A 123 9.47 -3.33 -5.45
CA ASN A 123 8.26 -3.73 -4.76
C ASN A 123 8.57 -4.00 -3.29
N GLN A 124 7.80 -3.40 -2.39
CA GLN A 124 7.58 -3.95 -1.06
C GLN A 124 7.12 -5.41 -1.18
N ASN A 125 7.42 -6.21 -0.14
CA ASN A 125 7.16 -7.65 -0.09
C ASN A 125 5.92 -8.06 -0.91
N LYS A 126 6.16 -8.60 -2.11
CA LYS A 126 5.15 -8.85 -3.15
C LYS A 126 4.02 -9.76 -2.66
N PHE A 127 4.32 -10.62 -1.68
CA PHE A 127 3.36 -11.54 -1.09
C PHE A 127 2.43 -10.80 -0.13
N LEU A 128 2.98 -9.99 0.78
CA LEU A 128 2.20 -9.32 1.82
C LEU A 128 1.61 -7.98 1.38
N SER A 129 2.04 -7.38 0.27
CA SER A 129 1.44 -6.15 -0.31
C SER A 129 0.21 -6.43 -1.17
N ASN A 130 -0.04 -7.70 -1.51
CA ASN A 130 -1.20 -8.12 -2.32
C ASN A 130 -2.39 -8.47 -1.42
N SER A 131 -3.51 -7.78 -1.64
CA SER A 131 -4.74 -7.95 -0.86
C SER A 131 -5.33 -9.36 -0.91
N TRP A 132 -5.16 -10.10 -2.01
CA TRP A 132 -5.61 -11.49 -2.10
C TRP A 132 -4.81 -12.41 -1.17
N PHE A 133 -3.48 -12.25 -1.13
CA PHE A 133 -2.64 -13.02 -0.23
C PHE A 133 -2.89 -12.65 1.24
N GLN A 134 -3.07 -11.36 1.56
CA GLN A 134 -3.48 -10.91 2.89
C GLN A 134 -4.80 -11.57 3.31
N PHE A 135 -5.78 -11.60 2.41
CA PHE A 135 -7.06 -12.28 2.63
C PHE A 135 -6.88 -13.78 2.85
N SER A 136 -6.09 -14.46 2.03
CA SER A 136 -5.82 -15.90 2.19
C SER A 136 -5.15 -16.23 3.52
N ILE A 137 -4.13 -15.46 3.94
CA ILE A 137 -3.49 -15.62 5.25
C ILE A 137 -4.55 -15.45 6.35
N ASN A 138 -5.33 -14.37 6.28
CA ASN A 138 -6.32 -14.08 7.30
C ASN A 138 -7.41 -15.16 7.38
N PHE A 139 -7.87 -15.65 6.24
CA PHE A 139 -8.84 -16.75 6.16
C PHE A 139 -8.29 -18.03 6.82
N ILE A 140 -7.06 -18.43 6.50
CA ILE A 140 -6.43 -19.63 7.08
C ILE A 140 -6.32 -19.50 8.60
N PHE A 141 -5.83 -18.37 9.11
CA PHE A 141 -5.66 -18.18 10.56
C PHE A 141 -7.00 -18.08 11.29
N THR A 142 -8.00 -17.43 10.69
CA THR A 142 -9.36 -17.38 11.25
C THR A 142 -9.99 -18.77 11.28
N LEU A 143 -9.79 -19.58 10.24
CA LEU A 143 -10.26 -20.96 10.20
C LEU A 143 -9.58 -21.82 11.28
N ILE A 144 -8.26 -21.70 11.44
CA ILE A 144 -7.52 -22.43 12.48
C ILE A 144 -8.05 -22.05 13.87
N LEU A 145 -8.16 -20.75 14.16
CA LEU A 145 -8.71 -20.27 15.43
C LEU A 145 -10.12 -20.81 15.68
N SER A 146 -10.96 -20.75 14.64
CA SER A 146 -12.33 -21.22 14.65
C SER A 146 -12.40 -22.72 14.99
N LEU A 147 -11.66 -23.55 14.26
CA LEU A 147 -11.62 -24.99 14.51
C LEU A 147 -11.09 -25.33 15.91
N SER A 148 -10.10 -24.58 16.38
CA SER A 148 -9.53 -24.80 17.71
C SER A 148 -10.47 -24.42 18.85
N ILE A 149 -11.13 -23.27 18.78
CA ILE A 149 -12.13 -22.87 19.78
C ILE A 149 -13.30 -23.85 19.77
N TYR A 150 -13.80 -24.23 18.58
CA TYR A 150 -14.85 -25.23 18.43
C TYR A 150 -14.46 -26.54 19.11
N ARG A 151 -13.29 -27.09 18.79
CA ARG A 151 -12.78 -28.33 19.39
C ARG A 151 -12.66 -28.21 20.91
N PHE A 152 -12.15 -27.09 21.41
CA PHE A 152 -12.00 -26.87 22.85
C PHE A 152 -13.34 -26.88 23.59
N ILE A 153 -14.31 -26.11 23.10
CA ILE A 153 -15.64 -26.00 23.72
C ILE A 153 -16.36 -27.35 23.68
N HIS A 154 -16.39 -27.98 22.50
CA HIS A 154 -17.16 -29.21 22.29
C HIS A 154 -16.58 -30.43 23.02
N ARG A 155 -15.26 -30.44 23.23
CA ARG A 155 -14.57 -31.56 23.90
C ARG A 155 -14.54 -31.40 25.43
N ASN A 156 -14.44 -30.17 25.93
CA ASN A 156 -14.07 -29.95 27.33
C ASN A 156 -15.09 -29.15 28.16
N LEU A 157 -15.95 -28.33 27.54
CA LEU A 157 -16.87 -27.44 28.26
C LEU A 157 -18.33 -27.87 28.17
N LEU A 158 -18.70 -28.60 27.12
CA LEU A 158 -20.05 -29.08 26.92
C LEU A 158 -20.21 -30.49 27.49
N SER A 159 -20.99 -30.64 28.56
CA SER A 159 -21.55 -31.94 28.95
C SER A 159 -22.56 -32.42 27.89
N GLU A 160 -22.80 -33.73 27.79
CA GLU A 160 -23.77 -34.29 26.82
C GLU A 160 -25.17 -33.67 26.96
N GLU A 161 -25.57 -33.23 28.16
CA GLU A 161 -26.85 -32.54 28.40
C GLU A 161 -26.89 -31.13 27.79
N LEU A 162 -25.80 -30.36 27.87
CA LEU A 162 -25.71 -29.00 27.31
C LEU A 162 -25.53 -29.00 25.78
N GLN A 163 -25.12 -30.13 25.17
CA GLN A 163 -25.08 -30.28 23.72
C GLN A 163 -26.47 -30.44 23.10
N ASN A 164 -27.46 -30.90 23.89
CA ASN A 164 -28.83 -31.16 23.42
C ASN A 164 -29.78 -29.97 23.65
N ASP A 165 -29.32 -28.89 24.32
CA ASP A 165 -30.09 -27.65 24.43
C ASP A 165 -29.84 -26.76 23.20
N ASP A 166 -30.78 -26.78 22.26
CA ASP A 166 -30.74 -26.03 21.00
C ASP A 166 -30.48 -24.53 21.20
N LEU A 167 -31.00 -23.94 22.29
CA LEU A 167 -30.87 -22.51 22.55
C LEU A 167 -29.46 -22.17 23.04
N PHE A 168 -28.91 -23.00 23.92
CA PHE A 168 -27.54 -22.84 24.42
C PHE A 168 -26.51 -23.07 23.30
N GLY A 169 -26.72 -24.11 22.48
CA GLY A 169 -25.90 -24.38 21.30
C GLY A 169 -25.90 -23.23 20.29
N LEU A 170 -27.07 -22.61 20.05
CA LEU A 170 -27.18 -21.43 19.19
C LEU A 170 -26.43 -20.22 19.74
N VAL A 171 -26.54 -19.92 21.04
CA VAL A 171 -25.82 -18.82 21.70
C VAL A 171 -24.30 -19.01 21.60
N LEU A 172 -23.82 -20.23 21.84
CA LEU A 172 -22.39 -20.56 21.71
C LEU A 172 -21.89 -20.38 20.28
N ASN A 173 -22.66 -20.84 19.28
CA ASN A 173 -22.32 -20.66 17.87
C ASN A 173 -22.30 -19.18 17.44
N LEU A 174 -23.21 -18.35 17.98
CA LEU A 174 -23.24 -16.91 17.74
C LEU A 174 -22.02 -16.20 18.36
N LEU A 175 -21.70 -16.52 19.62
CA LEU A 175 -20.52 -15.99 20.31
C LEU A 175 -19.23 -16.34 19.55
N PHE A 176 -19.15 -17.57 19.05
CA PHE A 176 -18.04 -18.05 18.24
C PHE A 176 -17.90 -17.29 16.93
N THR A 177 -19.00 -17.18 16.17
CA THR A 177 -19.02 -16.43 14.91
C THR A 177 -18.60 -14.98 15.13
N PHE A 178 -19.05 -14.37 16.22
CA PHE A 178 -18.66 -13.02 16.61
C PHE A 178 -17.16 -12.90 16.94
N LEU A 179 -16.60 -13.81 17.74
CA LEU A 179 -15.17 -13.83 18.08
C LEU A 179 -14.30 -14.03 16.83
N SER A 180 -14.69 -14.94 15.94
CA SER A 180 -13.99 -15.16 14.66
C SER A 180 -14.05 -13.92 13.77
N TYR A 181 -15.17 -13.18 13.76
CA TYR A 181 -15.29 -11.93 13.02
C TYR A 181 -14.41 -10.81 13.61
N VAL A 182 -14.38 -10.65 14.93
CA VAL A 182 -13.50 -9.69 15.62
C VAL A 182 -12.05 -10.00 15.31
N PHE A 183 -11.66 -11.27 15.37
CA PHE A 183 -10.32 -11.71 15.03
C PHE A 183 -9.96 -11.39 13.57
N LEU A 184 -10.86 -11.74 12.63
CA LEU A 184 -10.71 -11.45 11.20
C LEU A 184 -10.48 -9.95 10.97
N PHE A 185 -11.24 -9.09 11.65
CA PHE A 185 -11.10 -7.64 11.55
C PHE A 185 -9.75 -7.14 12.06
N LEU A 186 -9.31 -7.60 13.24
CA LEU A 186 -8.03 -7.22 13.84
C LEU A 186 -6.84 -7.66 13.00
N LEU A 187 -6.86 -8.89 12.48
CA LEU A 187 -5.79 -9.42 11.63
C LEU A 187 -5.73 -8.70 10.28
N THR A 188 -6.89 -8.41 9.66
CA THR A 188 -6.94 -7.60 8.42
C THR A 188 -6.27 -6.25 8.64
N LYS A 189 -6.67 -5.56 9.72
CA LYS A 189 -6.12 -4.24 10.06
C LYS A 189 -4.61 -4.31 10.30
N SER A 190 -4.13 -5.33 11.00
CA SER A 190 -2.70 -5.51 11.27
C SER A 190 -1.90 -5.79 9.99
N LEU A 191 -2.39 -6.66 9.11
CA LEU A 191 -1.76 -6.99 7.84
C LEU A 191 -1.75 -5.79 6.88
N TYR A 192 -2.85 -5.04 6.82
CA TYR A 192 -2.96 -3.83 6.01
C TYR A 192 -1.96 -2.75 6.46
N ASN A 193 -1.83 -2.54 7.78
CA ASN A 193 -0.90 -1.56 8.34
C ASN A 193 0.58 -1.98 8.26
N LEU A 194 0.87 -3.23 7.90
CA LEU A 194 2.24 -3.75 7.82
C LEU A 194 3.01 -3.17 6.64
N TYR A 195 2.31 -2.87 5.54
CA TYR A 195 2.86 -2.36 4.29
C TYR A 195 1.95 -1.26 3.72
N PRO A 196 2.35 0.02 3.79
CA PRO A 196 1.58 1.10 3.18
C PRO A 196 1.56 0.94 1.64
N THR A 197 0.54 1.48 0.98
CA THR A 197 0.37 1.34 -0.47
C THR A 197 1.57 1.90 -1.25
N ILE A 198 2.16 3.02 -0.84
CA ILE A 198 3.40 3.56 -1.40
C ILE A 198 4.33 3.97 -0.26
N GLU A 199 5.64 3.76 -0.43
CA GLU A 199 6.66 4.18 0.52
C GLU A 199 7.70 5.11 -0.11
N PHE A 200 7.79 6.35 0.39
CA PHE A 200 8.89 7.26 0.07
C PHE A 200 10.07 7.01 1.03
N ASP A 201 11.16 6.47 0.49
CA ASP A 201 12.42 6.14 1.18
C ASP A 201 13.48 7.22 0.85
N THR A 202 13.26 8.41 1.41
CA THR A 202 14.01 9.64 1.08
C THR A 202 14.92 10.15 2.18
N VAL A 203 14.88 9.54 3.38
CA VAL A 203 15.60 10.03 4.56
C VAL A 203 16.33 8.88 5.27
N ARG A 204 17.47 9.16 5.90
CA ARG A 204 18.16 8.24 6.83
C ARG A 204 17.28 7.72 7.97
N ASP A 205 16.18 8.40 8.28
CA ASP A 205 15.17 8.00 9.27
C ASP A 205 14.32 6.78 8.86
N TYR A 206 14.52 6.24 7.65
CA TYR A 206 14.09 4.89 7.29
C TYR A 206 14.56 3.85 8.33
N LEU A 207 15.69 4.09 9.00
CA LEU A 207 16.15 3.25 10.13
C LEU A 207 15.10 3.18 11.25
N ASN A 208 14.37 4.26 11.55
CA ASN A 208 13.34 4.29 12.60
C ASN A 208 11.97 3.80 12.11
N LYS A 209 11.58 4.05 10.84
CA LYS A 209 10.41 3.40 10.21
C LYS A 209 10.61 1.88 10.13
N SER A 210 11.83 1.41 9.83
CA SER A 210 12.16 -0.02 9.85
C SER A 210 11.99 -0.63 11.25
N LYS A 211 12.30 0.10 12.34
CA LYS A 211 12.06 -0.35 13.72
C LYS A 211 10.56 -0.43 14.04
N LYS A 212 9.77 0.58 13.66
CA LYS A 212 8.29 0.52 13.80
C LYS A 212 7.69 -0.61 12.97
N ARG A 213 8.12 -0.79 11.72
CA ARG A 213 7.71 -1.90 10.85
C ARG A 213 8.10 -3.26 11.44
N LYS A 214 9.33 -3.40 11.94
CA LYS A 214 9.78 -4.58 12.70
C LYS A 214 8.91 -4.82 13.93
N SER A 215 8.52 -3.78 14.67
CA SER A 215 7.59 -3.92 15.79
C SER A 215 6.21 -4.41 15.34
N TYR A 216 5.64 -3.89 14.26
CA TYR A 216 4.38 -4.37 13.70
C TYR A 216 4.48 -5.81 13.16
N ILE A 217 5.60 -6.17 12.53
CA ILE A 217 5.90 -7.54 12.08
C ILE A 217 5.96 -8.47 13.29
N VAL A 218 6.71 -8.12 14.33
CA VAL A 218 6.83 -8.91 15.57
C VAL A 218 5.48 -9.03 16.28
N LYS A 219 4.69 -7.95 16.37
CA LYS A 219 3.34 -7.99 16.94
C LYS A 219 2.40 -8.87 16.14
N THR A 220 2.43 -8.76 14.82
CA THR A 220 1.61 -9.59 13.91
C THR A 220 2.03 -11.04 14.01
N LEU A 221 3.32 -11.35 13.95
CA LEU A 221 3.83 -12.71 14.14
C LEU A 221 3.49 -13.26 15.51
N GLY A 222 3.65 -12.47 16.57
CA GLY A 222 3.24 -12.82 17.93
C GLY A 222 1.76 -13.17 17.99
N PHE A 223 0.90 -12.34 17.40
CA PHE A 223 -0.54 -12.58 17.31
C PHE A 223 -0.88 -13.87 16.55
N LEU A 224 -0.23 -14.11 15.41
CA LEU A 224 -0.39 -15.35 14.62
C LEU A 224 0.07 -16.59 15.41
N ILE A 225 1.18 -16.49 16.13
CA ILE A 225 1.70 -17.58 16.98
C ILE A 225 0.74 -17.84 18.15
N THR A 226 0.22 -16.79 18.80
CA THR A 226 -0.75 -16.91 19.89
C THR A 226 -1.99 -17.69 19.45
N VAL A 227 -2.46 -17.51 18.21
CA VAL A 227 -3.59 -18.27 17.65
C VAL A 227 -3.30 -19.77 17.55
N ILE A 228 -2.06 -20.14 17.23
CA ILE A 228 -1.63 -21.54 17.17
C ILE A 228 -1.37 -22.11 18.57
N LEU A 229 -0.88 -21.28 19.50
CA LEU A 229 -0.51 -21.72 20.84
C LEU A 229 -1.68 -21.76 21.83
N ILE A 230 -2.67 -20.87 21.73
CA ILE A 230 -3.87 -20.87 22.60
C ILE A 230 -4.50 -22.27 22.64
N PRO A 231 -4.78 -22.94 21.52
CA PRO A 231 -5.38 -24.27 21.50
C PRO A 231 -4.51 -25.31 22.20
N ILE A 232 -3.18 -25.24 22.02
CA ILE A 232 -2.22 -26.16 22.63
C ILE A 232 -2.17 -25.95 24.15
N PHE A 233 -2.11 -24.70 24.60
CA PHE A 233 -2.13 -24.36 26.03
C PHE A 233 -3.44 -24.80 26.69
N LEU A 234 -4.56 -24.54 26.03
CA LEU A 234 -5.87 -24.94 26.48
C LEU A 234 -6.01 -26.48 26.60
N ASP A 235 -5.47 -27.23 25.65
CA ASP A 235 -5.42 -28.70 25.72
C ASP A 235 -4.48 -29.22 26.83
N LEU A 236 -3.42 -28.46 27.19
CA LEU A 236 -2.47 -28.82 28.25
C LEU A 236 -3.01 -28.56 29.66
N ILE A 237 -3.77 -27.50 29.88
CA ILE A 237 -4.35 -27.15 31.21
C ILE A 237 -5.41 -28.16 31.64
N ILE A 238 -6.08 -28.81 30.69
CA ILE A 238 -7.21 -29.70 30.93
C ILE A 238 -6.78 -31.15 31.15
N LYS A 239 -5.52 -31.49 30.84
CA LYS A 239 -4.90 -32.76 31.21
C LYS A 239 -4.36 -32.71 32.63
#